data_AF-A0A1Q6U2M7-F1
#
_entry.id   AF-A0A1Q6U2M7-F1
#
_cell.length_a   1.000
_cell.length_b   1.000
_cell.length_c   1.000
_cell.angle_alpha   90.00
_cell.angle_beta   90.00
_cell.angle_gamma   90.00
#
_symmetry.space_group_name_H-M   'P 1'
#
loop_
_entity.id
_entity.type
_entity.pdbx_description
1 polymer ?
#
loop_
_entity_poly.entity_id
_entity_poly.type
_entity_poly.pdbx_seq_one_letter_code
_entity_poly.pdbx_strand_id
1 'polypeptide(L)'
;MLTSALLAISSERPERLVDASEEVKNQVLNIIADNQAAQVREVYNNIKIHQTEISNYRKDKGNCIIVIQSAVEYYHYKVSGDHVTEGSKERKVQTKYNVELLYVQDGEEKEFDNAFTTTCPQCGAPVRGLGNMICEYCGAHVVPINTKVWSLHKLYQVDYNHV
;
A
#
# COMPACT_ATOMS: atom_id res chain seq x y z
N MET A 1 2.30 -3.09 8.30
CA MET A 1 2.37 -2.34 7.03
C MET A 1 3.79 -2.07 6.55
N LEU A 2 4.53 -1.12 7.13
CA LEU A 2 5.88 -0.79 6.62
C LEU A 2 6.83 -1.99 6.67
N THR A 3 6.94 -2.64 7.82
CA THR A 3 7.77 -3.84 7.97
C THR A 3 7.34 -4.97 7.04
N SER A 4 6.03 -5.20 6.90
CA SER A 4 5.51 -6.24 6.00
C SER A 4 5.82 -5.95 4.53
N ALA A 5 5.81 -4.67 4.11
CA ALA A 5 6.20 -4.28 2.77
C ALA A 5 7.69 -4.52 2.50
N LEU A 6 8.58 -4.10 3.40
CA LEU A 6 10.03 -4.33 3.27
C LEU A 6 10.38 -5.83 3.29
N LEU A 7 9.68 -6.62 4.10
CA LEU A 7 9.83 -8.08 4.12
C LEU A 7 9.26 -8.74 2.87
N ALA A 8 8.16 -8.23 2.31
CA ALA A 8 7.59 -8.71 1.05
C ALA A 8 8.57 -8.50 -0.11
N ILE A 9 9.23 -7.33 -0.17
CA ILE A 9 10.32 -7.05 -1.13
C ILE A 9 11.47 -8.05 -0.93
N SER A 10 11.95 -8.20 0.31
CA SER A 10 13.10 -9.08 0.64
C SER A 10 12.89 -10.56 0.31
N SER A 11 11.63 -10.99 0.32
CA SER A 11 11.24 -12.37 0.06
C SER A 11 10.60 -12.58 -1.30
N GLU A 12 10.49 -11.52 -2.11
CA GLU A 12 9.80 -11.52 -3.42
C GLU A 12 8.40 -12.13 -3.35
N ARG A 13 7.69 -11.89 -2.23
CA ARG A 13 6.38 -12.47 -1.94
C ARG A 13 5.40 -11.36 -1.56
N PRO A 14 4.71 -10.76 -2.54
CA PRO A 14 3.73 -9.69 -2.30
C PRO A 14 2.55 -10.18 -1.44
N GLU A 15 2.25 -11.47 -1.45
CA GLU A 15 1.24 -12.15 -0.62
C GLU A 15 1.43 -11.94 0.89
N ARG A 16 2.65 -11.60 1.33
CA ARG A 16 2.96 -11.30 2.75
C ARG A 16 2.52 -9.92 3.20
N LEU A 17 1.99 -9.10 2.28
CA LEU A 17 1.36 -7.85 2.62
C LEU A 17 0.03 -8.10 3.33
N VAL A 18 0.03 -7.87 4.64
CA VAL A 18 -1.18 -7.85 5.48
C VAL A 18 -1.86 -6.49 5.31
N ASP A 19 -3.19 -6.43 5.20
CA ASP A 19 -4.02 -5.20 5.20
C ASP A 19 -3.56 -4.08 4.24
N ALA A 20 -2.96 -4.45 3.11
CA ALA A 20 -2.52 -3.49 2.09
C ALA A 20 -3.62 -3.18 1.08
N SER A 21 -3.73 -1.91 0.69
CA SER A 21 -4.50 -1.49 -0.48
C SER A 21 -3.89 -2.04 -1.77
N GLU A 22 -4.67 -2.03 -2.85
CA GLU A 22 -4.19 -2.41 -4.18
C GLU A 22 -3.07 -1.48 -4.66
N GLU A 23 -3.13 -0.18 -4.36
CA GLU A 23 -2.09 0.78 -4.72
C GLU A 23 -0.73 0.43 -4.10
N VAL A 24 -0.74 -0.07 -2.86
CA VAL A 24 0.49 -0.41 -2.12
C VAL A 24 1.01 -1.77 -2.55
N LYS A 25 0.11 -2.73 -2.83
CA LYS A 25 0.48 -4.00 -3.45
C LYS A 25 1.16 -3.77 -4.79
N ASN A 26 0.58 -2.91 -5.64
CA ASN A 26 1.16 -2.54 -6.93
C ASN A 26 2.52 -1.85 -6.77
N GLN A 27 2.70 -0.95 -5.80
CA GLN A 27 4.01 -0.36 -5.50
C GLN A 27 5.07 -1.42 -5.16
N VAL A 28 4.74 -2.37 -4.28
CA VAL A 28 5.67 -3.45 -3.90
C VAL A 28 5.94 -4.39 -5.07
N LEU A 29 4.92 -4.72 -5.86
CA LEU A 29 5.05 -5.54 -7.07
C LEU A 29 5.99 -4.90 -8.09
N ASN A 30 5.85 -3.60 -8.33
CA ASN A 30 6.71 -2.88 -9.25
C ASN A 30 8.18 -2.90 -8.77
N ILE A 31 8.43 -2.66 -7.48
CA ILE A 31 9.79 -2.75 -6.91
C ILE A 31 10.38 -4.15 -7.10
N ILE A 32 9.59 -5.20 -6.86
CA ILE A 32 10.03 -6.60 -7.06
C ILE A 32 10.33 -6.85 -8.54
N ALA A 33 9.47 -6.40 -9.45
CA ALA A 33 9.64 -6.57 -10.88
C ALA A 33 10.90 -5.84 -11.39
N ASP A 34 11.15 -4.62 -10.92
CA ASP A 34 12.35 -3.84 -11.25
C ASP A 34 13.62 -4.54 -10.75
N ASN A 35 13.60 -5.05 -9.52
CA ASN A 35 14.71 -5.83 -8.94
C ASN A 35 14.97 -7.12 -9.74
N GLN A 36 13.92 -7.84 -10.14
CA GLN A 36 14.04 -9.03 -10.98
C GLN A 36 14.60 -8.72 -12.37
N ALA A 37 14.13 -7.64 -13.01
CA ALA A 37 14.66 -7.18 -14.29
C ALA A 37 16.14 -6.79 -14.20
N ALA A 38 16.55 -6.21 -13.07
CA ALA A 38 17.95 -5.90 -12.77
C ALA A 38 18.77 -7.14 -12.34
N GLN A 39 18.16 -8.32 -12.20
CA GLN A 39 18.78 -9.54 -11.68
C GLN A 39 19.45 -9.33 -10.31
N VAL A 40 18.76 -8.58 -9.46
CA VAL A 40 19.23 -8.20 -8.13
C VAL A 40 18.18 -8.58 -7.10
N ARG A 41 18.64 -9.16 -6.00
CA ARG A 41 17.84 -9.39 -4.81
C ARG A 41 18.11 -8.29 -3.79
N GLU A 42 17.09 -7.50 -3.49
CA GLU A 42 17.11 -6.50 -2.43
C GLU A 42 16.72 -7.15 -1.10
N VAL A 43 17.44 -6.84 -0.02
CA VAL A 43 17.24 -7.46 1.29
C VAL A 43 17.19 -6.40 2.38
N TYR A 44 16.16 -6.50 3.23
CA TYR A 44 16.03 -5.79 4.49
C TYR A 44 16.05 -6.80 5.64
N ASN A 45 16.95 -6.63 6.60
CA ASN A 45 17.07 -7.53 7.75
C ASN A 45 17.12 -6.78 9.08
N ASN A 46 16.67 -7.42 10.16
CA ASN A 46 16.57 -6.87 11.51
C ASN A 46 15.88 -5.50 11.56
N ILE A 47 14.74 -5.38 10.86
CA ILE A 47 13.97 -4.13 10.80
C ILE A 47 13.45 -3.76 12.19
N LYS A 48 13.78 -2.55 12.65
CA LYS A 48 13.31 -1.95 13.89
C LYS A 48 12.74 -0.56 13.63
N ILE A 49 11.48 -0.34 14.01
CA ILE A 49 10.88 0.99 14.01
C ILE A 49 11.13 1.61 15.39
N HIS A 50 11.76 2.79 15.41
CA HIS A 50 12.11 3.49 16.65
C HIS A 50 11.00 4.43 17.11
N GLN A 51 10.47 5.20 16.17
CA GLN A 51 9.46 6.21 16.43
C GLN A 51 8.57 6.34 15.21
N THR A 52 7.29 6.54 15.45
CA THR A 52 6.27 6.79 14.44
C THR A 52 5.43 7.98 14.89
N GLU A 53 5.22 8.92 13.98
CA GLU A 53 4.49 10.16 14.25
C GLU A 53 3.61 10.53 13.05
N ILE A 54 2.58 11.33 13.29
CA ILE A 54 1.88 12.02 12.21
C ILE A 54 2.71 13.25 11.86
N SER A 55 3.33 13.26 10.69
CA SER A 55 4.18 14.36 10.23
C SER A 55 3.39 15.44 9.50
N ASN A 56 2.25 15.08 8.91
CA ASN A 56 1.42 16.02 8.16
C ASN A 56 -0.04 15.57 8.07
N TYR A 57 -0.93 16.53 7.90
CA TYR A 57 -2.32 16.34 7.55
C TYR A 57 -2.72 17.38 6.49
N ARG A 58 -3.20 16.90 5.34
CA ARG A 58 -3.63 17.78 4.24
C ARG A 58 -5.03 17.41 3.76
N LYS A 59 -5.80 18.43 3.40
CA LYS A 59 -7.08 18.28 2.69
C LYS A 59 -6.92 18.89 1.30
N ASP A 60 -7.21 18.12 0.27
CA ASP A 60 -7.15 18.58 -1.11
C ASP A 60 -8.25 17.93 -1.96
N LYS A 61 -9.06 18.76 -2.64
CA LYS A 61 -10.07 18.32 -3.63
C LYS A 61 -10.88 17.08 -3.21
N GLY A 62 -11.53 17.16 -2.05
CA GLY A 62 -12.35 16.06 -1.55
C GLY A 62 -11.57 14.89 -0.93
N ASN A 63 -10.24 14.97 -0.82
CA ASN A 63 -9.40 13.98 -0.16
C ASN A 63 -8.83 14.53 1.14
N CYS A 64 -8.76 13.68 2.17
CA CYS A 64 -7.97 13.89 3.37
C CYS A 64 -6.79 12.92 3.34
N ILE A 65 -5.57 13.44 3.54
CA ILE A 65 -4.35 12.63 3.57
C ILE A 65 -3.62 12.86 4.88
N ILE A 66 -3.40 11.79 5.64
CA ILE A 66 -2.53 11.78 6.81
C ILE A 66 -1.19 11.18 6.38
N VAL A 67 -0.09 11.86 6.68
CA VAL A 67 1.26 11.33 6.47
C VAL A 67 1.80 10.86 7.82
N ILE A 68 2.09 9.57 7.90
CA ILE A 68 2.75 8.95 9.04
C ILE A 68 4.23 8.79 8.70
N GLN A 69 5.10 9.45 9.46
CA GLN A 69 6.54 9.31 9.34
C GLN A 69 7.06 8.32 10.37
N SER A 70 7.94 7.41 9.96
CA SER A 70 8.59 6.45 10.86
C SER A 70 10.10 6.51 10.70
N ALA A 71 10.83 6.55 11.81
CA ALA A 71 12.27 6.34 11.86
C ALA A 71 12.57 4.85 11.96
N VAL A 72 13.29 4.29 10.97
CA VAL A 72 13.48 2.86 10.82
C VAL A 72 14.96 2.53 10.70
N GLU A 73 15.38 1.51 11.45
CA GLU A 73 16.72 0.94 11.44
C GLU A 73 16.67 -0.48 10.83
N TYR A 74 17.61 -0.81 9.95
CA TYR A 74 17.77 -2.16 9.40
C TYR A 74 19.15 -2.36 8.77
N TYR A 75 19.53 -3.61 8.48
CA TYR A 75 20.55 -3.92 7.48
C TYR A 75 19.90 -3.89 6.10
N HIS A 76 20.51 -3.21 5.14
CA HIS A 76 20.02 -3.15 3.77
C HIS A 76 21.16 -3.33 2.78
N TYR A 77 20.92 -4.21 1.82
CA TYR A 77 21.86 -4.50 0.76
C TYR A 77 21.14 -5.11 -0.45
N LYS A 78 21.76 -4.95 -1.61
CA LYS A 78 21.36 -5.57 -2.87
C LYS A 78 22.41 -6.58 -3.30
N VAL A 79 21.98 -7.74 -3.77
CA VAL A 79 22.87 -8.85 -4.18
C VAL A 79 22.56 -9.24 -5.63
N SER A 80 23.57 -9.35 -6.47
CA SER A 80 23.46 -10.03 -7.77
C SER A 80 24.34 -11.27 -7.74
N GLY A 81 23.73 -12.45 -7.89
CA GLY A 81 24.41 -13.73 -7.63
C GLY A 81 24.90 -13.81 -6.18
N ASP A 82 26.21 -13.93 -5.97
CA ASP A 82 26.84 -13.97 -4.65
C ASP A 82 27.47 -12.62 -4.23
N HIS A 83 27.43 -11.62 -5.10
CA HIS A 83 28.10 -10.34 -4.89
C HIS A 83 27.14 -9.25 -4.39
N VAL A 84 27.56 -8.52 -3.35
CA VAL A 84 26.81 -7.34 -2.86
C VAL A 84 27.09 -6.17 -3.80
N THR A 85 26.06 -5.69 -4.48
CA THR A 85 26.15 -4.59 -5.44
C THR A 85 25.88 -3.23 -4.81
N GLU A 86 25.09 -3.19 -3.73
CA GLU A 86 24.76 -1.97 -2.99
C GLU A 86 24.57 -2.27 -1.50
N GLY A 87 24.83 -1.29 -0.64
CA GLY A 87 24.59 -1.37 0.79
C GLY A 87 25.60 -2.25 1.55
N SER A 88 25.19 -2.78 2.70
CA SER A 88 26.07 -3.57 3.57
C SER A 88 25.30 -4.61 4.37
N LYS A 89 25.90 -5.80 4.51
CA LYS A 89 25.42 -6.88 5.40
C LYS A 89 25.77 -6.64 6.87
N GLU A 90 26.75 -5.78 7.15
CA GLU A 90 27.37 -5.63 8.48
C GLU A 90 27.07 -4.27 9.12
N ARG A 91 26.67 -3.28 8.33
CA ARG A 91 26.33 -1.95 8.81
C ARG A 91 24.83 -1.71 8.76
N LYS A 92 24.27 -1.28 9.89
CA LYS A 92 22.89 -0.80 9.94
C LYS A 92 22.78 0.58 9.30
N VAL A 93 21.67 0.80 8.62
CA VAL A 93 21.24 2.08 8.07
C VAL A 93 20.03 2.55 8.88
N GLN A 94 19.96 3.85 9.12
CA GLN A 94 18.80 4.49 9.71
C GLN A 94 18.17 5.43 8.69
N THR A 95 16.92 5.18 8.35
CA THR A 95 16.16 5.92 7.34
C THR A 95 14.84 6.42 7.91
N LYS A 96 14.18 7.28 7.14
CA LYS A 96 12.82 7.73 7.43
C LYS A 96 11.91 7.27 6.32
N TYR A 97 10.73 6.76 6.69
CA TYR A 97 9.69 6.38 5.75
C TYR A 97 8.45 7.20 6.00
N ASN A 98 7.83 7.65 4.91
CA ASN A 98 6.49 8.21 4.93
C ASN A 98 5.50 7.16 4.43
N VAL A 99 4.40 7.04 5.16
CA VAL A 99 3.23 6.25 4.81
C VAL A 99 2.06 7.22 4.72
N GLU A 100 1.40 7.29 3.57
CA GLU A 100 0.24 8.14 3.37
C GLU A 100 -1.04 7.32 3.54
N LEU A 101 -1.92 7.75 4.44
CA LEU A 101 -3.29 7.28 4.55
C LEU A 101 -4.21 8.25 3.81
N LEU A 102 -5.04 7.73 2.91
CA LEU A 102 -6.00 8.50 2.12
C LEU A 102 -7.42 8.22 2.62
N TYR A 103 -8.22 9.27 2.68
CA TYR A 103 -9.65 9.20 2.92
C TYR A 103 -10.38 10.10 1.92
N VAL A 104 -11.30 9.52 1.17
CA VAL A 104 -12.04 10.24 0.12
C VAL A 104 -13.37 10.73 0.72
N GLN A 105 -13.49 12.05 0.92
CA GLN A 105 -14.68 12.76 1.43
C GLN A 105 -15.68 13.06 0.32
N ASP A 106 -15.21 13.78 -0.70
CA ASP A 106 -16.00 14.23 -1.84
C ASP A 106 -15.42 13.53 -3.06
N GLY A 107 -15.85 12.29 -3.27
CA GLY A 107 -15.92 11.78 -4.62
C GLY A 107 -17.09 12.50 -5.29
N GLU A 108 -16.90 13.74 -5.76
CA GLU A 108 -17.65 14.12 -6.94
C GLU A 108 -17.41 12.98 -7.92
N GLU A 109 -18.50 12.34 -8.32
CA GLU A 109 -18.62 11.22 -9.25
C GLU A 109 -17.45 11.19 -10.24
N LYS A 110 -16.30 10.67 -9.81
CA LYS A 110 -15.25 10.32 -10.74
C LYS A 110 -15.86 9.16 -11.46
N GLU A 111 -16.17 9.37 -12.74
CA GLU A 111 -16.53 8.38 -13.73
C GLU A 111 -15.48 7.25 -13.74
N PHE A 112 -15.48 6.43 -12.71
CA PHE A 112 -15.24 5.01 -12.86
C PHE A 112 -16.50 4.53 -13.58
N ASP A 113 -16.32 3.97 -14.76
CA ASP A 113 -17.36 3.52 -15.71
C ASP A 113 -18.37 2.50 -15.14
N ASN A 114 -18.28 2.20 -13.84
CA ASN A 114 -19.21 1.39 -13.07
C ASN A 114 -20.01 2.30 -12.15
N ALA A 115 -21.19 2.71 -12.60
CA ALA A 115 -22.17 3.42 -11.78
C ALA A 115 -22.26 2.76 -10.38
N PHE A 116 -22.07 3.55 -9.31
CA PHE A 116 -22.34 3.13 -7.94
C PHE A 116 -23.85 3.15 -7.72
N THR A 117 -24.52 2.22 -8.38
CA THR A 117 -25.95 2.01 -8.24
C THR A 117 -26.18 1.09 -7.05
N THR A 118 -27.29 1.27 -6.35
CA THR A 118 -27.80 0.26 -5.41
C THR A 118 -28.24 -1.00 -6.15
N THR A 119 -27.82 -1.26 -7.38
CA THR A 119 -28.21 -2.44 -8.16
C THR A 119 -27.10 -3.47 -8.22
N CYS A 120 -27.51 -4.73 -8.25
CA CYS A 120 -26.63 -5.87 -8.33
C CYS A 120 -25.89 -5.88 -9.68
N PRO A 121 -24.55 -6.00 -9.70
CA PRO A 121 -23.79 -6.00 -10.95
C PRO A 121 -24.07 -7.23 -11.83
N GLN A 122 -24.64 -8.30 -11.26
CA GLN A 122 -24.93 -9.54 -11.99
C GLN A 122 -26.32 -9.58 -12.64
N CYS A 123 -27.31 -8.85 -12.10
CA CYS A 123 -28.69 -8.91 -12.62
C CYS A 123 -29.38 -7.55 -12.77
N GLY A 124 -28.76 -6.45 -12.35
CA GLY A 124 -29.34 -5.11 -12.41
C GLY A 124 -30.45 -4.83 -11.39
N ALA A 125 -30.83 -5.80 -10.54
CA ALA A 125 -31.88 -5.61 -9.55
C ALA A 125 -31.40 -4.75 -8.36
N PRO A 126 -32.26 -3.89 -7.77
CA PRO A 126 -31.90 -3.07 -6.62
C PRO A 126 -31.66 -3.91 -5.35
N VAL A 127 -30.47 -3.81 -4.78
CA VAL A 127 -30.03 -4.37 -3.50
C VAL A 127 -30.59 -3.53 -2.36
N ARG A 128 -31.53 -4.10 -1.59
CA ARG A 128 -32.19 -3.42 -0.46
C ARG A 128 -31.65 -3.87 0.91
N GLY A 129 -31.19 -5.10 1.04
CA GLY A 129 -30.59 -5.66 2.26
C GLY A 129 -29.07 -5.84 2.18
N LEU A 130 -28.29 -4.83 2.58
CA LEU A 130 -26.82 -4.92 2.67
C LEU A 130 -26.33 -5.81 3.84
N GLY A 131 -27.21 -6.20 4.76
CA GLY A 131 -26.84 -6.93 5.98
C GLY A 131 -26.22 -8.32 5.74
N ASN A 132 -26.57 -8.99 4.64
CA ASN A 132 -26.06 -10.32 4.30
C ASN A 132 -25.12 -10.34 3.08
N MET A 133 -24.86 -9.18 2.44
CA MET A 133 -23.99 -9.08 1.25
C MET A 133 -24.36 -10.07 0.12
N ILE A 134 -25.65 -10.38 -0.04
CA ILE A 134 -26.19 -11.27 -1.07
C ILE A 134 -27.38 -10.58 -1.74
N CYS A 135 -27.42 -10.59 -3.07
CA CYS A 135 -28.54 -10.09 -3.85
C CYS A 135 -29.77 -10.98 -3.63
N GLU A 136 -30.85 -10.40 -3.14
CA GLU A 136 -32.13 -11.08 -2.89
C GLU A 136 -32.80 -11.65 -4.15
N TYR A 137 -32.36 -11.22 -5.35
CA TYR A 137 -32.97 -11.60 -6.62
C TYR A 137 -32.24 -12.73 -7.33
N CYS A 138 -30.91 -12.63 -7.48
CA CYS A 138 -30.11 -13.63 -8.21
C CYS A 138 -29.18 -14.45 -7.32
N GLY A 139 -29.14 -14.18 -6.01
CA GLY A 139 -28.25 -14.86 -5.08
C GLY A 139 -26.77 -14.50 -5.21
N ALA A 140 -26.40 -13.55 -6.09
CA ALA A 140 -25.02 -13.12 -6.23
C ALA A 140 -24.51 -12.43 -4.97
N HIS A 141 -23.28 -12.72 -4.57
CA HIS A 141 -22.60 -11.96 -3.52
C HIS A 141 -22.36 -10.52 -4.00
N VAL A 142 -22.69 -9.55 -3.14
CA VAL A 142 -22.49 -8.12 -3.40
C VAL A 142 -21.54 -7.57 -2.36
N VAL A 143 -20.48 -6.90 -2.82
CA VAL A 143 -19.47 -6.31 -1.92
C VAL A 143 -19.78 -4.83 -1.79
N PRO A 144 -19.99 -4.31 -0.56
CA PRO A 144 -20.12 -2.88 -0.36
C PRO A 144 -18.78 -2.21 -0.68
N ILE A 145 -18.78 -1.29 -1.63
CA ILE A 145 -17.60 -0.45 -1.88
C ILE A 145 -17.71 0.74 -0.92
N ASN A 146 -17.09 0.62 0.26
CA ASN A 146 -17.03 1.74 1.19
C ASN A 146 -15.87 2.66 0.81
N THR A 147 -16.15 3.74 0.08
CA THR A 147 -15.16 4.75 -0.29
C THR A 147 -14.81 5.70 0.86
N LYS A 148 -15.57 5.68 1.95
CA LYS A 148 -15.37 6.51 3.15
C LYS A 148 -14.65 5.73 4.26
N VAL A 149 -13.51 5.15 3.94
CA VAL A 149 -12.58 4.53 4.90
C VAL A 149 -11.16 4.99 4.64
N TRP A 150 -10.34 5.03 5.68
CA TRP A 150 -8.91 5.31 5.52
C TRP A 150 -8.25 4.11 4.84
N SER A 151 -7.62 4.34 3.69
CA SER A 151 -6.81 3.34 2.99
C SER A 151 -5.34 3.75 2.99
N LEU A 152 -4.44 2.78 3.09
CA LEU A 152 -3.01 3.06 2.88
C LEU A 152 -2.82 3.36 1.40
N HIS A 153 -2.34 4.54 1.05
CA HIS A 153 -2.24 4.97 -0.34
C HIS A 153 -0.83 4.84 -0.89
N LYS A 154 0.17 5.22 -0.09
CA LYS A 154 1.56 5.32 -0.56
C LYS A 154 2.54 5.02 0.55
N LEU A 155 3.68 4.44 0.18
CA LEU A 155 4.81 4.20 1.06
C LEU A 155 6.10 4.56 0.33
N TYR A 156 6.92 5.42 0.92
CA TYR A 156 8.19 5.84 0.32
C TYR A 156 9.23 6.20 1.38
N GLN A 157 10.50 5.93 1.05
CA GLN A 157 11.63 6.42 1.83
C GLN A 157 11.77 7.94 1.61
N VAL A 158 12.08 8.67 2.67
CA VAL A 158 12.31 10.11 2.63
C VAL A 158 13.81 10.35 2.44
N ASP A 159 14.20 10.66 1.21
CA ASP A 159 15.56 11.02 0.87
C ASP A 159 15.71 12.55 0.81
N TYR A 160 16.69 13.10 1.53
CA TYR A 160 16.95 14.54 1.60
C TYR A 160 17.68 15.11 0.37
N ASN A 161 17.94 14.28 -0.66
CA ASN A 161 18.80 14.63 -1.79
C ASN A 161 18.09 15.35 -2.96
N HIS A 162 16.83 15.74 -2.80
CA HIS A 162 16.13 16.60 -3.75
C HIS A 162 15.51 17.79 -3.03
N VAL A 163 16.28 18.87 -2.96
CA VAL A 163 15.82 20.27 -2.78
C VAL A 163 15.87 20.93 -4.15
#